data_AF-A0A6G3X1L6-F1
#
_entry.id   AF-A0A6G3X1L6-F1
#
_cell.length_a   1.000
_cell.length_b   1.000
_cell.length_c   1.000
_cell.angle_alpha   90.00
_cell.angle_beta   90.00
_cell.angle_gamma   90.00
#
_symmetry.space_group_name_H-M   'P 1'
#
loop_
_entity.id
_entity.type
_entity.pdbx_description
1 polymer ?
#
loop_
_entity_poly.entity_id
_entity_poly.type
_entity_poly.pdbx_seq_one_letter_code
_entity_poly.pdbx_strand_id
1 'polypeptide(L)'
;GRTDLAAAGGHTSEIVKLVPLPGSDMAMARLAAPAAGIAPVAIATSAAAPGDTLIAAGFGRTKTEWVPNKLHAGPFTVNSVSSTNLSITGSSPTSAICMGDTGGPLLRSTGNTVELVGVSRASWQGGCFGETETRTDAQGARADGLKQWISEVVGEATDFNCDGARDVAIADPDATVNGAAKAGRVQLVYGAGKGNAELSQALPIFSGSAEVNDRFGGSLATFDHNLDGCTDLAVGVPGEAIGTNAGAGGVHIVYGSPAGLGQGKATVNLTQGSGSGALAGMGSEAGDRMGEAIAAGTTIAGVPYLAIGLPGEDGSGFTNAGAVVYLHGTGQTNVLIN
;
A
#
# COMPACT_ATOMS: atom_id res chain seq x y z
N GLY A 1 20.24 11.25 0.09
CA GLY A 1 21.63 10.86 -0.18
C GLY A 1 22.30 11.83 -1.13
N ARG A 2 23.57 11.61 -1.38
CA ARG A 2 24.42 12.30 -2.37
C ARG A 2 25.30 11.23 -3.03
N THR A 3 25.72 11.43 -4.29
CA THR A 3 26.70 10.55 -4.95
C THR A 3 28.15 10.94 -4.62
N ASP A 4 28.36 12.16 -4.12
CA ASP A 4 29.62 12.63 -3.56
C ASP A 4 29.31 13.24 -2.19
N LEU A 5 29.86 12.65 -1.13
CA LEU A 5 29.60 13.07 0.25
C LEU A 5 30.25 14.42 0.58
N ALA A 6 31.25 14.85 -0.20
CA ALA A 6 31.88 16.17 -0.07
C ALA A 6 31.08 17.27 -0.78
N ALA A 7 30.15 16.92 -1.68
CA ALA A 7 29.33 17.88 -2.39
C ALA A 7 28.23 18.48 -1.50
N ALA A 8 27.86 19.73 -1.77
CA ALA A 8 26.64 20.34 -1.25
C ALA A 8 25.39 19.82 -1.99
N GLY A 9 24.20 19.90 -1.38
CA GLY A 9 22.92 19.45 -1.98
C GLY A 9 22.37 18.16 -1.38
N GLY A 10 21.54 17.38 -2.07
CA GLY A 10 21.06 16.07 -1.59
C GLY A 10 20.22 16.06 -0.29
N HIS A 11 19.90 14.85 0.18
CA HIS A 11 19.01 14.63 1.34
C HIS A 11 19.72 13.90 2.48
N THR A 12 19.51 14.35 3.71
CA THR A 12 19.93 13.64 4.94
C THR A 12 18.72 13.44 5.82
N SER A 13 18.53 12.23 6.33
CA SER A 13 17.46 11.90 7.27
C SER A 13 17.95 10.83 8.23
N GLU A 14 17.48 10.90 9.46
CA GLU A 14 17.61 9.79 10.40
C GLU A 14 16.71 8.62 9.97
N ILE A 15 17.09 7.40 10.37
CA ILE A 15 16.24 6.22 10.29
C ILE A 15 15.51 6.10 11.62
N VAL A 16 14.17 6.09 11.60
CA VAL A 16 13.31 6.12 12.79
C VAL A 16 12.55 4.82 13.04
N LYS A 17 12.54 3.91 12.06
CA LYS A 17 11.97 2.56 12.20
C LYS A 17 12.74 1.61 11.31
N LEU A 18 13.02 0.41 11.81
CA LEU A 18 13.50 -0.71 11.02
C LEU A 18 12.48 -1.83 11.14
N VAL A 19 12.08 -2.40 10.02
CA VAL A 19 11.18 -3.55 9.96
C VAL A 19 11.90 -4.68 9.23
N PRO A 20 12.41 -5.70 9.95
CA PRO A 20 13.03 -6.86 9.33
C PRO A 20 12.02 -7.70 8.53
N LEU A 21 12.45 -8.25 7.40
CA LEU A 21 11.70 -9.23 6.63
C LEU A 21 11.99 -10.65 7.18
N PRO A 22 11.00 -11.37 7.75
CA PRO A 22 11.24 -12.72 8.26
C PRO A 22 11.79 -13.67 7.20
N GLY A 23 12.84 -14.43 7.55
CA GLY A 23 13.45 -15.43 6.66
C GLY A 23 14.31 -14.86 5.52
N SER A 24 14.55 -13.55 5.49
CA SER A 24 15.45 -12.88 4.55
C SER A 24 16.46 -12.00 5.29
N ASP A 25 17.57 -11.71 4.64
CA ASP A 25 18.58 -10.75 5.12
C ASP A 25 18.25 -9.35 4.58
N MET A 26 17.06 -8.86 4.94
CA MET A 26 16.55 -7.57 4.49
C MET A 26 15.71 -6.90 5.58
N ALA A 27 15.77 -5.57 5.63
CA ALA A 27 14.91 -4.75 6.46
C ALA A 27 14.50 -3.49 5.71
N MET A 28 13.30 -2.99 6.00
CA MET A 28 12.84 -1.70 5.49
C MET A 28 13.10 -0.63 6.54
N ALA A 29 13.77 0.44 6.12
CA ALA A 29 14.06 1.58 6.95
C ALA A 29 13.08 2.72 6.66
N ARG A 30 12.38 3.20 7.69
CA ARG A 30 11.59 4.43 7.60
C ARG A 30 12.48 5.63 7.90
N LEU A 31 12.53 6.57 6.96
CA LEU A 31 13.19 7.85 7.15
C LEU A 31 12.36 8.78 8.05
N ALA A 32 13.00 9.58 8.89
CA ALA A 32 12.37 10.64 9.67
C ALA A 32 11.69 11.70 8.79
N ALA A 33 12.31 12.01 7.65
CA ALA A 33 11.79 12.93 6.64
C ALA A 33 11.89 12.32 5.25
N PRO A 34 10.84 12.44 4.41
CA PRO A 34 10.85 11.91 3.04
C PRO A 34 11.92 12.61 2.20
N ALA A 35 12.54 11.85 1.30
CA ALA A 35 13.48 12.38 0.32
C ALA A 35 12.73 12.95 -0.89
N ALA A 36 12.23 14.19 -0.76
CA ALA A 36 11.44 14.83 -1.82
C ALA A 36 12.24 15.12 -3.09
N GLY A 37 11.56 15.14 -4.25
CA GLY A 37 12.16 15.49 -5.54
C GLY A 37 13.04 14.41 -6.17
N ILE A 38 13.04 13.20 -5.63
CA ILE A 38 13.79 12.05 -6.15
C ILE A 38 12.80 10.96 -6.53
N ALA A 39 12.77 10.57 -7.80
CA ALA A 39 11.99 9.42 -8.25
C ALA A 39 12.61 8.13 -7.66
N PRO A 40 11.86 7.34 -6.88
CA PRO A 40 12.35 6.06 -6.37
C PRO A 40 12.65 5.09 -7.50
N VAL A 41 13.67 4.25 -7.31
CA VAL A 41 13.92 3.13 -8.23
C VAL A 41 12.76 2.15 -8.13
N ALA A 42 12.26 1.67 -9.26
CA ALA A 42 11.22 0.65 -9.26
C ALA A 42 11.78 -0.66 -8.70
N ILE A 43 10.96 -1.42 -7.97
CA ILE A 43 11.33 -2.77 -7.55
C ILE A 43 11.02 -3.71 -8.71
N ALA A 44 11.98 -4.56 -9.06
CA ALA A 44 11.83 -5.53 -10.13
C ALA A 44 10.60 -6.41 -9.87
N THR A 45 9.86 -6.77 -10.93
CA THR A 45 8.74 -7.73 -10.84
C THR A 45 9.10 -9.11 -11.35
N SER A 46 10.28 -9.24 -11.96
CA SER A 46 10.79 -10.49 -12.49
C SER A 46 12.08 -10.86 -11.78
N ALA A 47 12.20 -12.14 -11.46
CA ALA A 47 13.42 -12.71 -10.93
C ALA A 47 14.60 -12.50 -11.89
N ALA A 48 15.81 -12.45 -11.35
CA ALA A 48 17.01 -12.61 -12.17
C ALA A 48 17.20 -14.03 -12.66
N ALA A 49 17.84 -14.13 -13.82
CA ALA A 49 18.28 -15.38 -14.40
C ALA A 49 19.81 -15.50 -14.32
N PRO A 50 20.35 -16.72 -14.18
CA PRO A 50 21.77 -16.95 -14.38
C PRO A 50 22.25 -16.37 -15.72
N GLY A 51 23.36 -15.63 -15.69
CA GLY A 51 23.91 -14.90 -16.83
C GLY A 51 23.45 -13.43 -16.94
N ASP A 52 22.40 -13.03 -16.21
CA ASP A 52 22.00 -11.61 -16.14
C ASP A 52 23.16 -10.76 -15.62
N THR A 53 23.28 -9.55 -16.13
CA THR A 53 24.21 -8.54 -15.61
C THR A 53 23.47 -7.57 -14.69
N LEU A 54 23.97 -7.41 -13.47
CA LEU A 54 23.51 -6.43 -12.49
C LEU A 54 24.61 -5.40 -12.22
N ILE A 55 24.22 -4.20 -11.84
CA ILE A 55 25.13 -3.16 -11.35
C ILE A 55 24.98 -3.10 -9.83
N ALA A 56 26.06 -3.39 -9.10
CA ALA A 56 26.14 -3.09 -7.69
C ALA A 56 26.68 -1.67 -7.52
N ALA A 57 26.11 -0.88 -6.61
CA ALA A 57 26.60 0.45 -6.29
C ALA A 57 26.75 0.63 -4.78
N GLY A 58 27.76 1.38 -4.35
CA GLY A 58 28.03 1.57 -2.93
C GLY A 58 29.13 2.58 -2.63
N PHE A 59 29.35 2.78 -1.33
CA PHE A 59 30.40 3.64 -0.76
C PHE A 59 31.43 2.83 0.03
N GLY A 60 31.37 1.49 -0.08
CA GLY A 60 32.32 0.60 0.55
C GLY A 60 33.72 0.79 0.00
N ARG A 61 34.68 0.09 0.56
CA ARG A 61 36.09 0.19 0.17
C ARG A 61 36.27 -0.07 -1.33
N THR A 62 37.26 0.56 -1.95
CA THR A 62 37.70 0.14 -3.28
C THR A 62 38.93 -0.76 -3.16
N LYS A 63 39.56 -1.10 -4.28
CA LYS A 63 40.86 -1.78 -4.29
C LYS A 63 41.98 -0.95 -3.65
N THR A 64 41.88 0.38 -3.72
CA THR A 64 42.98 1.31 -3.37
C THR A 64 42.60 2.32 -2.29
N GLU A 65 41.35 2.33 -1.82
CA GLU A 65 40.85 3.32 -0.85
C GLU A 65 40.00 2.68 0.25
N TRP A 66 40.28 3.04 1.50
CA TRP A 66 39.62 2.49 2.70
C TRP A 66 38.30 3.17 3.08
N VAL A 67 38.10 4.45 2.77
CA VAL A 67 36.82 5.15 3.01
C VAL A 67 36.52 6.08 1.84
N PRO A 68 35.95 5.55 0.74
CA PRO A 68 35.56 6.38 -0.39
C PRO A 68 34.45 7.36 -0.01
N ASN A 69 34.59 8.60 -0.46
CA ASN A 69 33.55 9.62 -0.31
C ASN A 69 32.65 9.75 -1.55
N LYS A 70 32.91 8.96 -2.59
CA LYS A 70 32.15 8.94 -3.84
C LYS A 70 31.50 7.58 -4.04
N LEU A 71 30.25 7.62 -4.51
CA LEU A 71 29.53 6.45 -4.98
C LEU A 71 30.32 5.84 -6.13
N HIS A 72 30.58 4.56 -6.03
CA HIS A 72 31.11 3.77 -7.13
C HIS A 72 30.15 2.64 -7.46
N ALA A 73 30.31 2.09 -8.66
CA ALA A 73 29.47 1.03 -9.15
C ALA A 73 30.27 0.11 -10.08
N GLY A 74 29.87 -1.16 -10.12
CA GLY A 74 30.53 -2.18 -10.93
C GLY A 74 29.56 -3.25 -11.43
N PRO A 75 29.84 -3.86 -12.60
CA PRO A 75 29.03 -4.94 -13.14
C PRO A 75 29.32 -6.28 -12.46
N PHE A 76 28.25 -7.04 -12.24
CA PHE A 76 28.24 -8.38 -11.68
C PHE A 76 27.37 -9.30 -12.54
N THR A 77 27.81 -10.54 -12.72
CA THR A 77 27.05 -11.58 -13.41
C THR A 77 26.33 -12.44 -12.38
N VAL A 78 25.05 -12.72 -12.61
CA VAL A 78 24.25 -13.63 -11.77
C VAL A 78 24.67 -15.06 -12.04
N ASN A 79 25.08 -15.78 -11.01
CA ASN A 79 25.45 -17.19 -11.11
C ASN A 79 24.24 -18.10 -10.87
N SER A 80 23.49 -17.81 -9.81
CA SER A 80 22.35 -18.62 -9.39
C SER A 80 21.37 -17.81 -8.57
N VAL A 81 20.12 -18.26 -8.57
CA VAL A 81 19.00 -17.61 -7.89
C VAL A 81 18.26 -18.66 -7.09
N SER A 82 18.08 -18.42 -5.78
CA SER A 82 17.22 -19.21 -4.90
C SER A 82 15.98 -18.40 -4.51
N SER A 83 15.10 -18.92 -3.65
CA SER A 83 13.88 -18.22 -3.23
C SER A 83 14.15 -16.83 -2.64
N THR A 84 15.23 -16.64 -1.89
CA THR A 84 15.54 -15.38 -1.20
C THR A 84 16.89 -14.77 -1.57
N ASN A 85 17.73 -15.47 -2.34
CA ASN A 85 19.13 -15.10 -2.53
C ASN A 85 19.55 -15.06 -4.00
N LEU A 86 20.47 -14.16 -4.30
CA LEU A 86 21.21 -14.03 -5.55
C LEU A 86 22.67 -14.35 -5.27
N SER A 87 23.23 -15.32 -5.98
CA SER A 87 24.67 -15.49 -6.07
C SER A 87 25.17 -14.73 -7.29
N ILE A 88 26.16 -13.86 -7.11
CA ILE A 88 26.72 -13.02 -8.16
C ILE A 88 28.24 -13.06 -8.12
N THR A 89 28.90 -12.86 -9.26
CA THR A 89 30.37 -12.74 -9.35
C THR A 89 30.72 -11.49 -10.12
N GLY A 90 31.77 -10.79 -9.68
CA GLY A 90 32.26 -9.60 -10.36
C GLY A 90 32.59 -9.90 -11.82
N SER A 91 32.02 -9.13 -12.76
CA SER A 91 32.27 -9.31 -14.19
C SER A 91 33.68 -8.84 -14.62
N SER A 92 34.45 -8.30 -13.67
CA SER A 92 35.86 -7.95 -13.84
C SER A 92 36.62 -8.16 -12.51
N PRO A 93 37.96 -8.26 -12.54
CA PRO A 93 38.79 -8.35 -11.32
C PRO A 93 38.71 -7.12 -10.40
N THR A 94 38.09 -6.03 -10.86
CA THR A 94 37.86 -4.80 -10.10
C THR A 94 36.40 -4.62 -9.68
N SER A 95 35.50 -5.49 -10.14
CA SER A 95 34.12 -5.54 -9.68
C SER A 95 34.07 -6.36 -8.40
N ALA A 96 34.10 -5.69 -7.25
CA ALA A 96 34.05 -6.33 -5.94
C ALA A 96 32.99 -5.65 -5.06
N ILE A 97 32.33 -6.43 -4.21
CA ILE A 97 31.51 -5.92 -3.11
C ILE A 97 32.40 -5.95 -1.88
N CYS A 98 32.77 -4.79 -1.38
CA CYS A 98 33.72 -4.64 -0.30
C CYS A 98 33.03 -4.24 1.00
N MET A 99 33.78 -4.27 2.11
CA MET A 99 33.28 -3.77 3.40
C MET A 99 32.74 -2.35 3.23
N GLY A 100 31.48 -2.14 3.65
CA GLY A 100 30.74 -0.89 3.48
C GLY A 100 29.80 -0.84 2.26
N ASP A 101 29.85 -1.82 1.36
CA ASP A 101 28.88 -1.97 0.25
C ASP A 101 27.64 -2.79 0.64
N THR A 102 27.65 -3.47 1.79
CA THR A 102 26.50 -4.19 2.33
C THR A 102 25.32 -3.23 2.54
N GLY A 103 24.13 -3.63 2.09
CA GLY A 103 22.95 -2.75 2.02
C GLY A 103 22.86 -1.94 0.72
N GLY A 104 23.89 -1.98 -0.13
CA GLY A 104 23.89 -1.33 -1.44
C GLY A 104 22.97 -2.03 -2.45
N PRO A 105 22.39 -1.29 -3.41
CA PRO A 105 21.46 -1.85 -4.38
C PRO A 105 22.18 -2.71 -5.44
N LEU A 106 21.49 -3.77 -5.87
CA LEU A 106 21.77 -4.53 -7.08
C LEU A 106 20.72 -4.14 -8.13
N LEU A 107 21.18 -3.46 -9.17
CA LEU A 107 20.32 -2.81 -10.15
C LEU A 107 20.38 -3.53 -11.51
N ARG A 108 19.24 -3.67 -12.17
CA ARG A 108 19.17 -4.04 -13.59
C ARG A 108 18.76 -2.83 -14.41
N SER A 109 19.41 -2.64 -15.55
CA SER A 109 19.04 -1.61 -16.52
C SER A 109 18.51 -2.26 -17.80
N THR A 110 17.29 -1.89 -18.20
CA THR A 110 16.66 -2.37 -19.45
C THR A 110 16.28 -1.15 -20.29
N GLY A 111 17.13 -0.79 -21.26
CA GLY A 111 16.98 0.47 -21.97
C GLY A 111 17.14 1.66 -21.00
N ASN A 112 16.09 2.47 -20.85
CA ASN A 112 16.09 3.63 -19.96
C ASN A 112 15.50 3.35 -18.57
N THR A 113 15.03 2.13 -18.30
CA THR A 113 14.48 1.77 -16.99
C THR A 113 15.54 1.15 -16.11
N VAL A 114 15.52 1.53 -14.83
CA VAL A 114 16.37 0.96 -13.78
C VAL A 114 15.45 0.35 -12.74
N GLU A 115 15.71 -0.90 -12.37
CA GLU A 115 14.96 -1.62 -11.34
C GLU A 115 15.89 -2.21 -10.29
N LEU A 116 15.41 -2.24 -9.05
CA LEU A 116 16.06 -2.91 -7.92
C LEU A 116 15.75 -4.40 -7.99
N VAL A 117 16.79 -5.20 -8.21
CA VAL A 117 16.72 -6.67 -8.27
C VAL A 117 17.05 -7.30 -6.93
N GLY A 118 17.90 -6.65 -6.13
CA GLY A 118 18.28 -7.11 -4.82
C GLY A 118 19.11 -6.11 -4.03
N VAL A 119 19.55 -6.52 -2.85
CA VAL A 119 20.42 -5.74 -1.97
C VAL A 119 21.64 -6.58 -1.59
N SER A 120 22.83 -6.04 -1.78
CA SER A 120 24.11 -6.72 -1.47
C SER A 120 24.19 -7.05 0.02
N ARG A 121 24.57 -8.29 0.36
CA ARG A 121 24.63 -8.74 1.77
C ARG A 121 25.99 -9.23 2.23
N ALA A 122 26.68 -10.02 1.41
CA ALA A 122 27.95 -10.66 1.78
C ALA A 122 28.85 -10.85 0.56
N SER A 123 30.15 -10.92 0.76
CA SER A 123 31.13 -11.19 -0.31
C SER A 123 32.41 -11.78 0.26
N TRP A 124 33.16 -12.49 -0.60
CA TRP A 124 34.51 -12.97 -0.31
C TRP A 124 35.57 -11.87 -0.23
N GLN A 125 35.26 -10.63 -0.62
CA GLN A 125 36.18 -9.47 -0.55
C GLN A 125 37.37 -9.53 -1.53
N GLY A 126 37.38 -10.45 -2.50
CA GLY A 126 38.44 -10.48 -3.50
C GLY A 126 38.47 -9.20 -4.33
N GLY A 127 39.64 -8.58 -4.43
CA GLY A 127 39.81 -7.29 -5.11
C GLY A 127 39.61 -6.04 -4.23
N CYS A 128 39.28 -6.20 -2.95
CA CYS A 128 39.12 -5.10 -1.99
C CYS A 128 40.45 -4.67 -1.35
N PHE A 129 40.49 -3.44 -0.81
CA PHE A 129 41.68 -2.87 -0.17
C PHE A 129 42.23 -3.78 0.94
N GLY A 130 43.51 -4.14 0.80
CA GLY A 130 44.25 -4.89 1.83
C GLY A 130 43.93 -6.39 1.88
N GLU A 131 43.07 -6.90 0.99
CA GLU A 131 42.68 -8.31 0.98
C GLU A 131 43.54 -9.11 -0.02
N THR A 132 43.89 -10.35 0.37
CA THR A 132 44.63 -11.30 -0.49
C THR A 132 43.72 -12.33 -1.15
N GLU A 133 42.44 -12.36 -0.78
CA GLU A 133 41.43 -13.20 -1.43
C GLU A 133 41.27 -12.81 -2.90
N THR A 134 41.00 -13.79 -3.77
CA THR A 134 40.87 -13.57 -5.22
C THR A 134 39.45 -13.77 -5.73
N ARG A 135 38.61 -14.47 -4.96
CA ARG A 135 37.19 -14.67 -5.29
C ARG A 135 36.41 -13.37 -5.15
N THR A 136 35.83 -12.91 -6.26
CA THR A 136 34.97 -11.72 -6.31
C THR A 136 33.49 -12.04 -6.09
N ASP A 137 33.17 -13.30 -5.77
CA ASP A 137 31.81 -13.75 -5.57
C ASP A 137 31.16 -13.03 -4.37
N ALA A 138 29.88 -12.79 -4.51
CA ALA A 138 29.06 -12.09 -3.55
C ALA A 138 27.64 -12.64 -3.55
N GLN A 139 26.89 -12.22 -2.55
CA GLN A 139 25.51 -12.60 -2.34
C GLN A 139 24.65 -11.36 -2.15
N GLY A 140 23.40 -11.43 -2.61
CA GLY A 140 22.40 -10.39 -2.39
C GLY A 140 21.04 -10.98 -2.04
N ALA A 141 20.30 -10.30 -1.17
CA ALA A 141 18.91 -10.64 -0.89
C ALA A 141 18.01 -10.17 -2.05
N ARG A 142 17.10 -11.03 -2.52
CA ARG A 142 16.20 -10.74 -3.66
C ARG A 142 15.16 -9.66 -3.31
N ALA A 143 14.85 -8.81 -4.28
CA ALA A 143 13.83 -7.76 -4.13
C ALA A 143 12.51 -8.04 -4.89
N ASP A 144 12.50 -8.97 -5.85
CA ASP A 144 11.40 -9.09 -6.81
C ASP A 144 10.07 -9.62 -6.26
N GLY A 145 10.10 -10.25 -5.08
CA GLY A 145 8.91 -10.71 -4.34
C GLY A 145 8.44 -9.77 -3.23
N LEU A 146 9.03 -8.58 -3.10
CA LEU A 146 8.85 -7.75 -1.89
C LEU A 146 7.70 -6.77 -1.92
N LYS A 147 7.04 -6.58 -3.08
CA LYS A 147 5.99 -5.57 -3.21
C LYS A 147 4.90 -5.72 -2.15
N GLN A 148 4.41 -6.94 -1.94
CA GLN A 148 3.39 -7.21 -0.93
C GLN A 148 3.87 -6.84 0.48
N TRP A 149 5.03 -7.35 0.90
CA TRP A 149 5.56 -7.07 2.23
C TRP A 149 5.82 -5.56 2.43
N ILE A 150 6.31 -4.87 1.40
CA ILE A 150 6.47 -3.41 1.45
C ILE A 150 5.12 -2.73 1.59
N SER A 151 4.12 -3.11 0.80
CA SER A 151 2.75 -2.60 0.94
C SER A 151 2.15 -2.87 2.31
N GLU A 152 2.42 -4.01 2.94
CA GLU A 152 1.96 -4.32 4.30
C GLU A 152 2.65 -3.42 5.34
N VAL A 153 3.96 -3.23 5.22
CA VAL A 153 4.71 -2.41 6.18
C VAL A 153 4.46 -0.90 5.97
N VAL A 154 4.22 -0.45 4.74
CA VAL A 154 3.78 0.92 4.41
C VAL A 154 2.31 1.12 4.78
N GLY A 155 1.47 0.13 4.52
CA GLY A 155 0.00 0.14 4.70
C GLY A 155 -0.46 0.22 6.15
N GLU A 156 0.46 0.27 7.13
CA GLU A 156 0.10 0.68 8.50
C GLU A 156 -0.30 2.17 8.59
N ALA A 157 -0.20 2.97 7.54
CA ALA A 157 -0.69 4.35 7.51
C ALA A 157 -1.78 4.53 6.45
N THR A 158 -2.99 4.91 6.89
CA THR A 158 -4.02 5.52 6.04
C THR A 158 -3.42 6.73 5.32
N ASP A 159 -3.45 6.74 3.99
CA ASP A 159 -2.97 7.82 3.12
C ASP A 159 -3.92 7.91 1.92
N PHE A 160 -4.95 8.74 2.04
CA PHE A 160 -5.99 8.90 1.02
C PHE A 160 -5.50 9.70 -0.18
N ASN A 161 -4.41 10.46 -0.02
CA ASN A 161 -3.89 11.34 -1.05
C ASN A 161 -2.54 10.90 -1.66
N CYS A 162 -2.05 9.72 -1.32
CA CYS A 162 -0.85 9.10 -1.87
C CYS A 162 0.43 9.95 -1.73
N ASP A 163 0.53 10.80 -0.72
CA ASP A 163 1.68 11.68 -0.55
C ASP A 163 2.74 11.17 0.44
N GLY A 164 2.50 10.00 1.04
CA GLY A 164 3.37 9.37 2.01
C GLY A 164 3.22 9.92 3.44
N ALA A 165 2.29 10.84 3.68
CA ALA A 165 1.88 11.29 5.00
C ALA A 165 0.63 10.54 5.45
N ARG A 166 0.53 10.27 6.75
CA ARG A 166 -0.66 9.64 7.31
C ARG A 166 -1.81 10.66 7.37
N ASP A 167 -2.95 10.25 6.83
CA ASP A 167 -4.24 10.92 6.92
C ASP A 167 -5.13 10.29 8.00
N VAL A 168 -6.18 11.00 8.40
CA VAL A 168 -7.16 10.53 9.38
C VAL A 168 -8.58 10.81 8.89
N ALA A 169 -9.46 9.80 8.98
CA ALA A 169 -10.90 9.95 8.83
C ALA A 169 -11.58 9.87 10.21
N ILE A 170 -12.48 10.81 10.48
CA ILE A 170 -13.18 10.96 11.77
C ILE A 170 -14.67 11.00 11.48
N ALA A 171 -15.40 9.96 11.90
CA ALA A 171 -16.84 9.89 11.75
C ALA A 171 -17.57 10.77 12.77
N ASP A 172 -18.62 11.45 12.32
CA ASP A 172 -19.65 12.07 13.16
C ASP A 172 -21.03 11.68 12.59
N PRO A 173 -21.52 10.46 12.87
CA PRO A 173 -22.77 9.95 12.32
C PRO A 173 -24.02 10.68 12.86
N ASP A 174 -23.91 11.45 13.94
CA ASP A 174 -25.02 12.23 14.49
C ASP A 174 -25.04 13.68 13.95
N ALA A 175 -24.11 14.04 13.07
CA ALA A 175 -24.06 15.35 12.43
C ALA A 175 -25.35 15.72 11.70
N THR A 176 -25.74 16.98 11.84
CA THR A 176 -26.75 17.60 10.96
C THR A 176 -26.08 18.10 9.69
N VAL A 177 -26.57 17.68 8.52
CA VAL A 177 -26.07 18.12 7.20
C VAL A 177 -27.23 18.73 6.42
N ASN A 178 -27.08 19.96 5.92
CA ASN A 178 -28.12 20.68 5.16
C ASN A 178 -29.51 20.69 5.84
N GLY A 179 -29.55 20.70 7.17
CA GLY A 179 -30.78 20.68 7.97
C GLY A 179 -31.34 19.29 8.30
N ALA A 180 -30.79 18.23 7.70
CA ALA A 180 -31.15 16.84 8.03
C ALA A 180 -30.41 16.38 9.29
N ALA A 181 -31.13 16.21 10.39
CA ALA A 181 -30.56 15.79 11.67
C ALA A 181 -30.06 14.34 11.60
N LYS A 182 -28.87 14.06 12.16
CA LYS A 182 -28.23 12.74 12.12
C LYS A 182 -28.07 12.16 10.71
N ALA A 183 -27.92 13.02 9.72
CA ALA A 183 -27.53 12.61 8.37
C ALA A 183 -26.10 12.06 8.35
N GLY A 184 -25.24 12.57 9.24
CA GLY A 184 -23.88 12.10 9.41
C GLY A 184 -22.88 12.74 8.45
N ARG A 185 -21.62 12.78 8.85
CA ARG A 185 -20.48 13.21 8.03
C ARG A 185 -19.20 12.50 8.46
N VAL A 186 -18.18 12.54 7.62
CA VAL A 186 -16.81 12.15 7.94
C VAL A 186 -15.89 13.35 7.71
N GLN A 187 -15.14 13.75 8.73
CA GLN A 187 -14.10 14.76 8.62
C GLN A 187 -12.77 14.09 8.25
N LEU A 188 -12.07 14.63 7.26
CA LEU A 188 -10.76 14.19 6.80
C LEU A 188 -9.72 15.20 7.25
N VAL A 189 -8.64 14.72 7.85
CA VAL A 189 -7.45 15.51 8.15
C VAL A 189 -6.31 14.95 7.32
N TYR A 190 -5.88 15.72 6.31
CA TYR A 190 -4.74 15.34 5.50
C TYR A 190 -3.44 15.63 6.24
N GLY A 191 -2.52 14.67 6.18
CA GLY A 191 -1.20 14.75 6.76
C GLY A 191 -0.36 15.89 6.18
N ALA A 192 0.80 16.12 6.79
CA ALA A 192 1.79 17.10 6.34
C ALA A 192 1.26 18.54 6.15
N GLY A 193 0.16 18.90 6.82
CA GLY A 193 -0.41 20.26 6.77
C GLY A 193 -1.22 20.57 5.50
N LYS A 194 -1.66 19.56 4.75
CA LYS A 194 -2.49 19.73 3.54
C LYS A 194 -3.95 20.14 3.81
N GLY A 195 -4.33 20.30 5.08
CA GLY A 195 -5.62 20.83 5.50
C GLY A 195 -6.66 19.76 5.75
N ASN A 196 -7.93 20.16 5.77
CA ASN A 196 -9.06 19.30 6.07
C ASN A 196 -10.07 19.29 4.92
N ALA A 197 -10.81 18.19 4.83
CA ALA A 197 -11.96 18.05 3.95
C ALA A 197 -13.12 17.41 4.72
N GLU A 198 -14.32 17.56 4.19
CA GLU A 198 -15.52 16.91 4.73
C GLU A 198 -16.11 16.00 3.67
N LEU A 199 -16.65 14.87 4.11
CA LEU A 199 -17.40 13.93 3.31
C LEU A 199 -18.80 13.77 3.91
N SER A 200 -19.84 13.98 3.10
CA SER A 200 -21.23 13.70 3.45
C SER A 200 -22.02 13.43 2.18
N GLN A 201 -23.19 12.78 2.29
CA GLN A 201 -24.08 12.53 1.16
C GLN A 201 -24.63 13.81 0.49
N ALA A 202 -24.33 15.00 1.03
CA ALA A 202 -24.60 16.26 0.36
C ALA A 202 -23.61 16.58 -0.77
N LEU A 203 -22.49 15.86 -0.87
CA LEU A 203 -21.50 16.06 -1.93
C LEU A 203 -21.95 15.41 -3.25
N PRO A 204 -21.62 16.03 -4.41
CA PRO A 204 -22.06 15.54 -5.72
C PRO A 204 -21.41 14.20 -6.14
N ILE A 205 -20.45 13.69 -5.37
CA ILE A 205 -19.82 12.39 -5.62
C ILE A 205 -20.69 11.22 -5.14
N PHE A 206 -21.81 11.49 -4.46
CA PHE A 206 -22.79 10.49 -4.04
C PHE A 206 -24.05 10.61 -4.90
N SER A 207 -24.67 9.46 -5.21
CA SER A 207 -25.92 9.41 -5.98
C SER A 207 -27.19 9.67 -5.15
N GLY A 208 -27.05 9.67 -3.82
CA GLY A 208 -28.12 9.98 -2.85
C GLY A 208 -27.98 11.38 -2.26
N SER A 209 -28.92 11.76 -1.40
CA SER A 209 -28.88 13.00 -0.63
C SER A 209 -28.68 12.69 0.85
N ALA A 210 -28.34 13.71 1.65
CA ALA A 210 -28.33 13.61 3.09
C ALA A 210 -29.76 13.69 3.65
N GLU A 211 -30.22 12.64 4.33
CA GLU A 211 -31.56 12.53 4.91
C GLU A 211 -31.50 12.34 6.43
N VAL A 212 -32.66 12.49 7.08
CA VAL A 212 -32.73 12.45 8.54
C VAL A 212 -32.50 11.01 9.01
N ASN A 213 -31.52 10.81 9.89
CA ASN A 213 -31.08 9.52 10.42
C ASN A 213 -30.34 8.59 9.45
N ASP A 214 -29.82 9.04 8.31
CA ASP A 214 -28.97 8.18 7.45
C ASP A 214 -27.71 7.69 8.17
N ARG A 215 -27.18 8.52 9.07
CA ARG A 215 -25.98 8.24 9.87
C ARG A 215 -24.78 7.90 8.99
N PHE A 216 -24.53 8.65 7.93
CA PHE A 216 -23.34 8.54 7.11
C PHE A 216 -22.08 8.59 7.99
N GLY A 217 -21.20 7.59 7.85
CA GLY A 217 -20.08 7.39 8.76
C GLY A 217 -20.43 6.56 9.99
N GLY A 218 -21.54 5.81 9.97
CA GLY A 218 -21.94 4.90 11.06
C GLY A 218 -20.89 3.81 11.31
N SER A 219 -20.16 3.42 10.27
CA SER A 219 -18.97 2.57 10.34
C SER A 219 -17.96 2.99 9.26
N LEU A 220 -16.67 2.74 9.50
CA LEU A 220 -15.58 3.06 8.58
C LEU A 220 -14.61 1.89 8.47
N ALA A 221 -14.09 1.65 7.26
CA ALA A 221 -12.93 0.78 7.05
C ALA A 221 -12.06 1.33 5.92
N THR A 222 -10.74 1.22 6.09
CA THR A 222 -9.74 1.67 5.11
C THR A 222 -9.06 0.47 4.48
N PHE A 223 -8.85 0.52 3.16
CA PHE A 223 -8.22 -0.53 2.36
C PHE A 223 -7.90 0.05 0.98
N ASP A 224 -7.10 -0.64 0.18
CA ASP A 224 -6.87 -0.27 -1.22
C ASP A 224 -7.74 -1.18 -2.11
N HIS A 225 -8.93 -0.71 -2.49
CA HIS A 225 -9.92 -1.51 -3.20
C HIS A 225 -9.57 -1.68 -4.67
N ASN A 226 -8.99 -0.66 -5.30
CA ASN A 226 -8.65 -0.68 -6.73
C ASN A 226 -7.18 -1.05 -7.01
N LEU A 227 -6.37 -1.25 -5.96
CA LEU A 227 -4.96 -1.60 -6.01
C LEU A 227 -4.10 -0.53 -6.71
N ASP A 228 -4.44 0.75 -6.50
CA ASP A 228 -3.71 1.87 -7.09
C ASP A 228 -2.63 2.46 -6.16
N GLY A 229 -2.54 1.98 -4.92
CA GLY A 229 -1.59 2.40 -3.92
C GLY A 229 -2.07 3.56 -3.04
N CYS A 230 -3.24 4.13 -3.31
CA CYS A 230 -3.90 5.07 -2.40
C CYS A 230 -4.84 4.33 -1.46
N THR A 231 -4.99 4.85 -0.24
CA THR A 231 -6.02 4.32 0.65
C THR A 231 -7.40 4.75 0.17
N ASP A 232 -8.32 3.81 0.08
CA ASP A 232 -9.75 4.04 -0.13
C ASP A 232 -10.50 3.96 1.21
N LEU A 233 -11.71 4.50 1.23
CA LEU A 233 -12.59 4.50 2.40
C LEU A 233 -13.93 3.82 2.07
N ALA A 234 -14.24 2.75 2.80
CA ALA A 234 -15.60 2.25 2.90
C ALA A 234 -16.33 3.01 4.03
N VAL A 235 -17.53 3.51 3.74
CA VAL A 235 -18.36 4.30 4.66
C VAL A 235 -19.75 3.66 4.76
N GLY A 236 -20.08 3.16 5.95
CA GLY A 236 -21.42 2.65 6.24
C GLY A 236 -22.44 3.77 6.47
N VAL A 237 -23.66 3.53 6.00
CA VAL A 237 -24.82 4.40 6.12
C VAL A 237 -26.02 3.55 6.57
N PRO A 238 -26.01 3.01 7.80
CA PRO A 238 -27.01 2.02 8.23
C PRO A 238 -28.44 2.56 8.29
N GLY A 239 -28.62 3.88 8.29
CA GLY A 239 -29.93 4.52 8.30
C GLY A 239 -30.55 4.76 6.93
N GLU A 240 -29.78 4.58 5.85
CA GLU A 240 -30.21 4.88 4.47
C GLU A 240 -31.54 4.19 4.14
N ALA A 241 -32.44 4.91 3.47
CA ALA A 241 -33.67 4.36 2.94
C ALA A 241 -33.50 3.87 1.50
N ILE A 242 -33.99 2.65 1.21
CA ILE A 242 -34.13 2.18 -0.18
C ILE A 242 -35.62 2.22 -0.53
N GLY A 243 -36.02 3.24 -1.30
CA GLY A 243 -37.43 3.50 -1.58
C GLY A 243 -38.19 3.84 -0.30
N THR A 244 -39.12 2.98 0.13
CA THR A 244 -39.89 3.17 1.38
C THR A 244 -39.32 2.41 2.57
N ASN A 245 -38.25 1.64 2.37
CA ASN A 245 -37.64 0.79 3.40
C ASN A 245 -36.61 1.58 4.20
N ALA A 246 -37.08 2.31 5.22
CA ALA A 246 -36.23 3.12 6.07
C ALA A 246 -35.23 2.25 6.85
N GLY A 247 -33.96 2.67 6.90
CA GLY A 247 -32.91 1.92 7.59
C GLY A 247 -32.59 0.57 6.96
N ALA A 248 -32.84 0.39 5.65
CA ALA A 248 -32.30 -0.73 4.90
C ALA A 248 -30.77 -0.65 4.86
N GLY A 249 -30.24 0.57 4.76
CA GLY A 249 -28.82 0.86 4.88
C GLY A 249 -28.05 0.72 3.57
N GLY A 250 -26.73 0.92 3.65
CA GLY A 250 -25.82 0.81 2.53
C GLY A 250 -24.37 1.12 2.88
N VAL A 251 -23.49 0.96 1.89
CA VAL A 251 -22.07 1.30 2.01
C VAL A 251 -21.61 2.06 0.77
N HIS A 252 -20.90 3.17 0.97
CA HIS A 252 -20.17 3.85 -0.09
C HIS A 252 -18.69 3.42 -0.07
N ILE A 253 -18.10 3.14 -1.23
CA ILE A 253 -16.65 3.02 -1.40
C ILE A 253 -16.16 4.29 -2.11
N VAL A 254 -15.41 5.11 -1.38
CA VAL A 254 -14.85 6.37 -1.87
C VAL A 254 -13.36 6.17 -2.12
N TYR A 255 -12.92 6.43 -3.36
CA TYR A 255 -11.55 6.12 -3.77
C TYR A 255 -10.56 7.24 -3.44
N GLY A 256 -9.39 6.86 -2.95
CA GLY A 256 -8.23 7.74 -2.80
C GLY A 256 -7.66 8.17 -4.16
N SER A 257 -6.89 9.25 -4.16
CA SER A 257 -6.14 9.68 -5.35
C SER A 257 -5.10 10.74 -4.96
N PRO A 258 -4.09 11.04 -5.80
CA PRO A 258 -3.17 12.16 -5.56
C PRO A 258 -3.84 13.53 -5.36
N ALA A 259 -5.08 13.69 -5.82
CA ALA A 259 -5.88 14.90 -5.64
C ALA A 259 -6.72 14.89 -4.34
N GLY A 260 -6.75 13.78 -3.60
CA GLY A 260 -7.52 13.56 -2.38
C GLY A 260 -8.63 12.52 -2.53
N LEU A 261 -9.24 12.18 -1.40
CA LEU A 261 -10.35 11.22 -1.30
C LEU A 261 -11.57 11.71 -2.09
N GLY A 262 -12.11 10.86 -2.97
CA GLY A 262 -13.28 11.15 -3.79
C GLY A 262 -13.02 12.11 -4.96
N GLN A 263 -11.76 12.47 -5.24
CA GLN A 263 -11.38 13.36 -6.35
C GLN A 263 -10.89 12.62 -7.61
N GLY A 264 -10.88 11.28 -7.56
CA GLY A 264 -10.41 10.42 -8.65
C GLY A 264 -11.53 9.58 -9.26
N LYS A 265 -11.44 8.27 -9.06
CA LYS A 265 -12.45 7.31 -9.53
C LYS A 265 -13.80 7.58 -8.85
N ALA A 266 -14.89 7.42 -9.60
CA ALA A 266 -16.23 7.62 -9.08
C ALA A 266 -16.53 6.68 -7.89
N THR A 267 -17.17 7.24 -6.87
CA THR A 267 -17.68 6.50 -5.71
C THR A 267 -18.61 5.37 -6.15
N VAL A 268 -18.53 4.25 -5.44
CA VAL A 268 -19.47 3.13 -5.59
C VAL A 268 -20.46 3.18 -4.45
N ASN A 269 -21.75 3.06 -4.76
CA ASN A 269 -22.81 2.82 -3.79
C ASN A 269 -23.18 1.33 -3.78
N LEU A 270 -23.22 0.72 -2.60
CA LEU A 270 -23.58 -0.67 -2.38
C LEU A 270 -24.83 -0.74 -1.51
N THR A 271 -25.93 -1.22 -2.07
CA THR A 271 -27.20 -1.43 -1.39
C THR A 271 -27.80 -2.77 -1.80
N GLN A 272 -28.71 -3.33 -0.98
CA GLN A 272 -29.51 -4.49 -1.39
C GLN A 272 -30.32 -4.18 -2.66
N GLY A 273 -30.55 -5.19 -3.50
CA GLY A 273 -31.24 -5.09 -4.78
C GLY A 273 -30.43 -4.42 -5.91
N SER A 274 -29.17 -4.06 -5.68
CA SER A 274 -28.33 -3.35 -6.66
C SER A 274 -27.14 -4.18 -7.15
N GLY A 275 -26.57 -3.77 -8.29
CA GLY A 275 -25.31 -4.34 -8.79
C GLY A 275 -25.42 -5.78 -9.28
N SER A 276 -24.62 -6.68 -8.70
CA SER A 276 -24.52 -8.09 -9.09
C SER A 276 -24.37 -9.01 -7.87
N GLY A 277 -24.38 -10.34 -8.09
CA GLY A 277 -24.10 -11.31 -7.02
C GLY A 277 -25.20 -11.36 -5.96
N ALA A 278 -24.80 -11.55 -4.71
CA ALA A 278 -25.69 -11.56 -3.56
C ALA A 278 -26.48 -10.25 -3.43
N LEU A 279 -25.82 -9.08 -3.55
CA LEU A 279 -26.49 -7.78 -3.42
C LEU A 279 -27.67 -7.63 -4.40
N ALA A 280 -27.51 -8.06 -5.65
CA ALA A 280 -28.59 -8.00 -6.63
C ALA A 280 -29.75 -8.96 -6.35
N GLY A 281 -29.49 -10.05 -5.62
CA GLY A 281 -30.49 -11.07 -5.26
C GLY A 281 -31.24 -10.78 -3.96
N MET A 282 -30.74 -9.86 -3.12
CA MET A 282 -31.35 -9.51 -1.84
C MET A 282 -32.52 -8.55 -2.03
N GLY A 283 -33.58 -8.77 -1.24
CA GLY A 283 -34.60 -7.75 -0.98
C GLY A 283 -33.99 -6.66 -0.10
N SER A 284 -34.63 -5.49 -0.06
CA SER A 284 -34.39 -4.54 1.03
C SER A 284 -35.61 -4.55 1.92
N GLU A 285 -35.39 -4.52 3.21
CA GLU A 285 -36.39 -4.50 4.24
C GLU A 285 -36.11 -3.32 5.20
N ALA A 286 -37.17 -2.82 5.83
CA ALA A 286 -37.01 -1.73 6.78
C ALA A 286 -36.26 -2.24 8.02
N GLY A 287 -35.09 -1.67 8.28
CA GLY A 287 -34.29 -1.98 9.46
C GLY A 287 -33.17 -3.01 9.27
N ASP A 288 -32.83 -3.42 8.05
CA ASP A 288 -31.69 -4.32 7.80
C ASP A 288 -30.35 -3.74 8.25
N ARG A 289 -30.24 -2.40 8.21
CA ARG A 289 -29.07 -1.62 8.62
C ARG A 289 -27.79 -2.11 7.95
N MET A 290 -27.83 -2.34 6.64
CA MET A 290 -26.64 -2.66 5.86
C MET A 290 -25.56 -1.61 6.11
N GLY A 291 -24.34 -2.09 6.40
CA GLY A 291 -23.22 -1.22 6.72
C GLY A 291 -23.17 -0.76 8.18
N GLU A 292 -24.00 -1.31 9.09
CA GLU A 292 -23.88 -1.05 10.54
C GLU A 292 -22.48 -1.43 11.06
N ALA A 293 -21.92 -2.53 10.55
CA ALA A 293 -20.55 -2.95 10.82
C ALA A 293 -19.86 -3.34 9.50
N ILE A 294 -18.65 -2.83 9.29
CA ILE A 294 -17.84 -3.16 8.12
C ILE A 294 -16.42 -3.53 8.54
N ALA A 295 -15.81 -4.45 7.79
CA ALA A 295 -14.40 -4.79 7.93
C ALA A 295 -13.80 -4.95 6.54
N ALA A 296 -12.65 -4.32 6.30
CA ALA A 296 -11.97 -4.38 5.02
C ALA A 296 -10.51 -4.77 5.23
N GLY A 297 -9.88 -5.23 4.15
CA GLY A 297 -8.47 -5.54 4.15
C GLY A 297 -8.03 -6.17 2.84
N THR A 298 -6.84 -6.75 2.87
CA THR A 298 -6.26 -7.46 1.73
C THR A 298 -5.90 -8.86 2.19
N THR A 299 -6.31 -9.86 1.41
CA THR A 299 -5.95 -11.26 1.67
C THR A 299 -4.45 -11.48 1.51
N ILE A 300 -3.94 -12.60 2.03
CA ILE A 300 -2.55 -13.01 1.82
C ILE A 300 -2.15 -13.16 0.34
N ALA A 301 -3.13 -13.31 -0.56
CA ALA A 301 -2.92 -13.39 -2.00
C ALA A 301 -2.96 -12.02 -2.70
N GLY A 302 -3.03 -10.92 -1.93
CA GLY A 302 -3.08 -9.56 -2.47
C GLY A 302 -4.45 -9.13 -2.98
N VAL A 303 -5.52 -9.86 -2.67
CA VAL A 303 -6.87 -9.53 -3.14
C VAL A 303 -7.60 -8.70 -2.09
N PRO A 304 -8.12 -7.50 -2.42
CA PRO A 304 -8.86 -6.69 -1.46
C PRO A 304 -10.22 -7.31 -1.16
N TYR A 305 -10.72 -7.11 0.05
CA TYR A 305 -12.04 -7.55 0.47
C TYR A 305 -12.74 -6.52 1.35
N LEU A 306 -14.07 -6.60 1.37
CA LEU A 306 -14.94 -5.85 2.27
C LEU A 306 -16.06 -6.78 2.76
N ALA A 307 -16.16 -6.96 4.06
CA ALA A 307 -17.27 -7.62 4.73
C ALA A 307 -18.24 -6.56 5.25
N ILE A 308 -19.52 -6.68 4.90
CA ILE A 308 -20.58 -5.73 5.22
C ILE A 308 -21.65 -6.45 6.03
N GLY A 309 -21.87 -6.03 7.28
CA GLY A 309 -22.92 -6.57 8.13
C GLY A 309 -24.28 -5.93 7.85
N LEU A 310 -25.33 -6.76 7.92
CA LEU A 310 -26.74 -6.41 7.84
C LEU A 310 -27.44 -7.04 9.06
N PRO A 311 -27.32 -6.49 10.27
CA PRO A 311 -27.80 -7.15 11.49
C PRO A 311 -29.33 -7.27 11.55
N GLY A 312 -30.08 -6.54 10.73
CA GLY A 312 -31.53 -6.66 10.64
C GLY A 312 -32.04 -7.60 9.55
N GLU A 313 -31.16 -8.15 8.72
CA GLU A 313 -31.56 -9.01 7.61
C GLU A 313 -32.38 -10.22 8.08
N ASP A 314 -33.48 -10.50 7.38
CA ASP A 314 -34.27 -11.71 7.58
C ASP A 314 -33.61 -12.92 6.90
N GLY A 315 -33.52 -14.06 7.60
CA GLY A 315 -32.82 -15.23 7.09
C GLY A 315 -33.38 -16.56 7.60
N SER A 316 -33.51 -17.54 6.72
CA SER A 316 -33.92 -18.93 7.05
C SER A 316 -35.23 -19.05 7.87
N GLY A 317 -36.17 -18.12 7.67
CA GLY A 317 -37.45 -18.09 8.40
C GLY A 317 -37.38 -17.40 9.77
N PHE A 318 -36.26 -16.76 10.11
CA PHE A 318 -36.09 -15.94 11.30
C PHE A 318 -36.04 -14.46 10.93
N THR A 319 -36.77 -13.66 11.70
CA THR A 319 -36.76 -12.20 11.57
C THR A 319 -35.52 -11.61 12.22
N ASN A 320 -34.82 -10.70 11.54
CA ASN A 320 -33.52 -10.12 11.96
C ASN A 320 -32.48 -11.19 12.35
N ALA A 321 -32.32 -12.23 11.52
CA ALA A 321 -31.28 -13.24 11.70
C ALA A 321 -29.87 -12.66 11.58
N GLY A 322 -29.75 -11.58 10.81
CA GLY A 322 -28.50 -10.95 10.45
C GLY A 322 -27.83 -11.66 9.27
N ALA A 323 -27.05 -10.90 8.50
CA ALA A 323 -26.24 -11.43 7.42
C ALA A 323 -24.93 -10.66 7.26
N VAL A 324 -23.99 -11.25 6.52
CA VAL A 324 -22.78 -10.58 6.05
C VAL A 324 -22.66 -10.76 4.54
N VAL A 325 -22.53 -9.66 3.81
CA VAL A 325 -22.11 -9.70 2.41
C VAL A 325 -20.59 -9.58 2.36
N TYR A 326 -19.92 -10.54 1.74
CA TYR A 326 -18.48 -10.53 1.51
C TYR A 326 -18.17 -10.16 0.06
N LEU A 327 -17.56 -9.00 -0.14
CA LEU A 327 -17.04 -8.52 -1.42
C LEU A 327 -15.58 -8.94 -1.56
N HIS A 328 -15.25 -9.48 -2.73
CA HIS A 328 -13.93 -10.00 -3.05
C HIS A 328 -13.41 -9.41 -4.36
N GLY A 329 -12.18 -8.90 -4.29
CA GLY A 329 -11.46 -8.32 -5.41
C GLY A 329 -12.01 -6.98 -5.87
N THR A 330 -11.41 -6.46 -6.95
CA THR A 330 -11.71 -5.12 -7.49
C THR A 330 -12.99 -5.07 -8.33
N GLY A 331 -13.50 -6.24 -8.74
CA GLY A 331 -14.70 -6.40 -9.58
C GLY A 331 -16.01 -6.56 -8.80
N GLN A 332 -16.00 -6.33 -7.48
CA GLN A 332 -17.20 -6.40 -6.61
C GLN A 332 -17.92 -7.75 -6.66
N THR A 333 -17.18 -8.84 -6.92
CA THR A 333 -17.75 -10.19 -6.81
C THR A 333 -18.15 -10.39 -5.36
N ASN A 334 -19.43 -10.70 -5.11
CA ASN A 334 -19.96 -10.72 -3.75
C ASN A 334 -20.85 -11.93 -3.50
N VAL A 335 -20.76 -12.43 -2.26
CA VAL A 335 -21.50 -13.59 -1.78
C VAL A 335 -22.12 -13.29 -0.42
N LEU A 336 -23.24 -13.96 -0.13
CA LEU A 336 -23.94 -13.87 1.15
C LEU A 336 -23.39 -14.92 2.12
N ILE A 337 -23.21 -14.52 3.37
CA ILE A 337 -22.85 -15.37 4.50
C ILE A 337 -23.96 -15.19 5.56
N ASN A 338 -24.70 -16.26 5.82
CA ASN A 338 -25.79 -16.36 6.81
C ASN A 338 -25.41 -17.32 7.92
#